data_AF-A0A6A6QNM1-F1
#
_entry.id   AF-A0A6A6QNM1-F1
#
_cell.length_a   1.000
_cell.length_b   1.000
_cell.length_c   1.000
_cell.angle_alpha   90.00
_cell.angle_beta   90.00
_cell.angle_gamma   90.00
#
_symmetry.space_group_name_H-M   'P 1'
#
loop_
_entity.id
_entity.type
_entity.pdbx_description
1 polymer ?
#
loop_
_entity_poly.entity_id
_entity_poly.type
_entity_poly.pdbx_seq_one_letter_code
_entity_poly.pdbx_strand_id
1 'polypeptide(L)'
;MPARTDMVKQMLEEIKKGVNSLNRACTCPECKPEAYTDTPCLYRPKRRNVDSEPFPASNAPVPFLSVRSFDAMHLAEQTTQYIDRKGPQMYTRQRDAMQRWQALVEDGDLVARLAKPNIKQFVAIKELQKALAVFNDLYFFGALKNIRIVYGNRLSKSNRIHGFGHAFTAMTGQASTIVINSTLHYRHEGWEVLATLLHEALHCFLEQLTSKICGRCAPCDLRVDNIGRSGHGRSFQLVAMKLDEVGPDQLGFDLDMGRIEGLYNDLQINKNGEWPSTHDMEVWELDASSKSEENDDVRSKAE
;
A
#
# COMPACT_ATOMS: atom_id res chain seq x y z
N MET A 1 -6.38 -2.75 27.99
CA MET A 1 -6.78 -2.28 26.64
C MET A 1 -7.21 -3.51 25.86
N PRO A 2 -8.26 -3.45 25.03
CA PRO A 2 -8.64 -4.57 24.17
C PRO A 2 -7.44 -5.02 23.33
N ALA A 3 -7.37 -6.32 23.00
CA ALA A 3 -6.35 -6.80 22.08
C ALA A 3 -6.53 -6.09 20.72
N ARG A 4 -5.43 -5.79 20.01
CA ARG A 4 -5.50 -5.14 18.69
C ARG A 4 -6.49 -5.85 17.76
N THR A 5 -6.53 -7.18 17.80
CA THR A 5 -7.47 -8.02 17.04
C THR A 5 -8.93 -7.66 17.31
N ASP A 6 -9.32 -7.42 18.57
CA ASP A 6 -10.71 -7.06 18.91
C ASP A 6 -11.07 -5.66 18.41
N MET A 7 -10.12 -4.73 18.50
CA MET A 7 -10.29 -3.37 17.97
C MET A 7 -10.47 -3.38 16.44
N VAL A 8 -9.63 -4.13 15.73
CA VAL A 8 -9.72 -4.26 14.27
C VAL A 8 -11.04 -4.90 13.85
N LYS A 9 -11.50 -5.94 14.56
CA LYS A 9 -12.82 -6.53 14.35
C LYS A 9 -13.95 -5.51 14.53
N GLN A 10 -13.91 -4.73 15.61
CA GLN A 10 -14.92 -3.69 15.84
C GLN A 10 -14.91 -2.64 14.73
N MET A 11 -13.74 -2.16 14.32
CA MET A 11 -13.61 -1.20 13.21
C MET A 11 -14.19 -1.76 11.91
N LEU A 12 -13.91 -3.03 11.60
CA LEU A 12 -14.43 -3.68 10.41
C LEU A 12 -15.96 -3.80 10.43
N GLU A 13 -16.56 -4.18 11.56
CA GLU A 13 -18.01 -4.26 11.70
C GLU A 13 -18.68 -2.88 11.56
N GLU A 14 -18.04 -1.82 12.07
CA GLU A 14 -18.50 -0.45 11.86
C GLU A 14 -18.42 -0.03 10.38
N ILE A 15 -17.35 -0.40 9.67
CA ILE A 15 -17.22 -0.16 8.23
C ILE A 15 -18.35 -0.89 7.48
N LYS A 16 -18.53 -2.19 7.71
CA LYS A 16 -19.57 -3.00 7.05
C LYS A 16 -20.96 -2.43 7.26
N LYS A 17 -21.28 -2.05 8.50
CA LYS A 17 -22.56 -1.42 8.82
C LYS A 17 -22.76 -0.13 8.02
N GLY A 18 -21.73 0.71 7.94
CA GLY A 18 -21.77 1.94 7.15
C GLY A 18 -21.95 1.69 5.66
N VAL A 19 -21.17 0.79 5.07
CA VAL A 19 -21.26 0.39 3.65
C VAL A 19 -22.66 -0.11 3.31
N ASN A 20 -23.20 -1.04 4.11
CA ASN A 20 -24.53 -1.62 3.90
C ASN A 20 -25.64 -0.59 4.03
N SER A 21 -25.51 0.36 4.97
CA SER A 21 -26.51 1.42 5.14
C SER A 21 -26.52 2.45 4.02
N LEU A 22 -25.36 2.72 3.40
CA LEU A 22 -25.25 3.68 2.30
C LEU A 22 -25.58 3.07 0.94
N ASN A 23 -25.37 1.75 0.77
CA ASN A 23 -25.66 1.00 -0.45
C ASN A 23 -25.18 1.72 -1.74
N ARG A 24 -23.93 2.22 -1.72
CA ARG A 24 -23.36 2.96 -2.85
C ARG A 24 -23.13 2.01 -4.04
N ALA A 25 -23.55 2.44 -5.22
CA ALA A 25 -23.18 1.75 -6.46
C ALA A 25 -21.67 1.75 -6.65
N CYS A 26 -21.12 0.60 -7.08
CA CYS A 26 -19.70 0.46 -7.34
C CYS A 26 -19.28 1.27 -8.58
N THR A 27 -18.13 1.94 -8.49
CA THR A 27 -17.53 2.73 -9.58
C THR A 27 -16.18 2.16 -10.05
N CYS A 28 -15.90 0.88 -9.74
CA CYS A 28 -14.68 0.21 -10.19
C CYS A 28 -14.68 -0.01 -11.71
N PRO A 29 -13.52 -0.34 -12.33
CA PRO A 29 -13.44 -0.59 -13.77
C PRO A 29 -14.36 -1.69 -14.30
N GLU A 30 -14.69 -2.70 -13.49
CA GLU A 30 -15.57 -3.80 -13.90
C GLU A 30 -17.05 -3.39 -13.89
N CYS A 31 -17.48 -2.67 -12.84
CA CYS A 31 -18.87 -2.24 -12.71
C CYS A 31 -19.21 -1.01 -13.56
N LYS A 32 -18.21 -0.18 -13.88
CA LYS A 32 -18.38 1.06 -14.63
C LYS A 32 -17.28 1.29 -15.67
N PRO A 33 -17.08 0.36 -16.62
CA PRO A 33 -15.96 0.41 -17.57
C PRO A 33 -15.92 1.69 -18.41
N GLU A 34 -17.10 2.25 -18.75
CA GLU A 34 -17.24 3.47 -19.54
C GLU A 34 -16.65 4.71 -18.86
N ALA A 35 -16.48 4.70 -17.53
CA ALA A 35 -15.84 5.79 -16.82
C ALA A 35 -14.30 5.76 -16.92
N TYR A 36 -13.74 4.65 -17.41
CA TYR A 36 -12.30 4.43 -17.57
C TYR A 36 -11.86 4.35 -19.04
N THR A 37 -12.80 4.16 -19.97
CA THR A 37 -12.58 4.19 -21.41
C THR A 37 -12.94 5.58 -21.96
N ASP A 38 -12.09 6.18 -22.79
CA ASP A 38 -12.41 7.34 -23.64
C ASP A 38 -12.55 8.75 -23.06
N THR A 39 -12.08 9.06 -21.85
CA THR A 39 -11.97 10.48 -21.47
C THR A 39 -10.61 11.07 -21.90
N PRO A 40 -10.59 12.10 -22.78
CA PRO A 40 -9.36 12.83 -23.09
C PRO A 40 -8.90 13.61 -21.86
N CYS A 41 -8.17 12.94 -20.97
CA CYS A 41 -7.34 13.62 -19.99
C CYS A 41 -6.18 14.28 -20.75
N LEU A 42 -5.89 15.55 -20.46
CA LEU A 42 -4.74 16.28 -21.01
C LEU A 42 -3.41 15.54 -20.74
N TYR A 43 -3.40 14.71 -19.69
CA TYR A 43 -2.37 13.72 -19.42
C TYR A 43 -2.88 12.36 -19.88
N ARG A 44 -2.97 12.11 -21.20
CA ARG A 44 -3.34 10.77 -21.71
C ARG A 44 -2.54 9.74 -20.93
N PRO A 45 -3.17 8.95 -20.04
CA PRO A 45 -2.41 8.01 -19.26
C PRO A 45 -1.73 7.11 -20.27
N LYS A 46 -0.41 7.02 -20.21
CA LYS A 46 0.28 6.07 -21.07
C LYS A 46 -0.11 4.70 -20.53
N ARG A 47 -1.16 4.09 -21.09
CA ARG A 47 -1.35 2.64 -21.08
C ARG A 47 -0.27 2.04 -21.97
N ARG A 48 1.00 2.27 -21.61
CA ARG A 48 2.05 1.37 -22.05
C ARG A 48 1.70 0.11 -21.28
N ASN A 49 1.23 -0.91 -21.98
CA ASN A 49 1.33 -2.24 -21.42
C ASN A 49 2.76 -2.35 -20.90
N VAL A 50 2.89 -2.67 -19.62
CA VAL A 50 4.08 -3.39 -19.19
C VAL A 50 4.01 -4.62 -20.07
N ASP A 51 4.75 -4.64 -21.18
CA ASP A 51 4.67 -5.73 -22.17
C ASP A 51 4.98 -7.02 -21.41
N SER A 52 3.89 -7.63 -20.95
CA SER A 52 3.85 -8.82 -20.17
C SER A 52 3.73 -9.90 -21.20
N GLU A 53 4.82 -10.14 -21.92
CA GLU A 53 5.03 -11.52 -22.33
C GLU A 53 4.79 -12.38 -21.08
N PRO A 54 3.96 -13.43 -21.15
CA PRO A 54 3.57 -14.22 -19.98
C PRO A 54 4.80 -14.82 -19.27
N PHE A 55 5.93 -14.90 -19.98
CA PHE A 55 7.24 -15.25 -19.48
C PHE A 55 8.25 -14.25 -20.05
N PRO A 56 8.31 -13.01 -19.56
CA PRO A 56 9.33 -12.11 -20.05
C PRO A 56 10.66 -12.77 -19.72
N ALA A 57 11.55 -12.85 -20.71
CA ALA A 57 12.89 -13.37 -20.47
C ALA A 57 13.44 -12.74 -19.18
N SER A 58 14.15 -13.52 -18.36
CA SER A 58 14.71 -13.08 -17.07
C SER A 58 15.39 -11.69 -17.10
N ASN A 59 15.82 -11.24 -18.28
CA ASN A 59 16.52 -10.00 -18.56
C ASN A 59 15.61 -8.87 -19.11
N ALA A 60 14.29 -9.04 -19.14
CA ALA A 60 13.39 -8.00 -19.62
C ALA A 60 13.51 -6.73 -18.76
N PRO A 61 13.52 -5.54 -19.37
CA PRO A 61 13.60 -4.30 -18.61
C PRO A 61 12.31 -4.08 -17.81
N VAL A 62 12.48 -3.58 -16.59
CA VAL A 62 11.34 -3.13 -15.78
C VAL A 62 10.71 -1.89 -16.46
N PRO A 63 9.38 -1.81 -16.53
CA PRO A 63 8.67 -0.66 -17.11
C PRO A 63 9.12 0.67 -16.54
N PHE A 64 9.32 1.64 -17.44
CA PHE A 64 9.53 3.02 -17.03
C PHE A 64 8.21 3.71 -16.70
N LEU A 65 8.02 4.04 -15.43
CA LEU A 65 6.86 4.80 -14.97
C LEU A 65 7.18 6.30 -14.93
N SER A 66 6.31 7.09 -15.58
CA SER A 66 6.39 8.55 -15.58
C SER A 66 5.57 9.15 -14.44
N VAL A 67 6.07 10.23 -13.84
CA VAL A 67 5.39 10.98 -12.78
C VAL A 67 4.01 11.45 -13.26
N ARG A 68 2.99 11.32 -12.42
CA ARG A 68 1.60 11.77 -12.62
C ARG A 68 0.97 11.33 -13.96
N SER A 69 1.32 10.15 -14.45
CA SER A 69 0.98 9.71 -15.81
C SER A 69 0.03 8.50 -15.87
N PHE A 70 -0.45 7.99 -14.75
CA PHE A 70 -1.25 6.75 -14.72
C PHE A 70 -2.63 6.96 -14.09
N ASP A 71 -3.60 6.20 -14.59
CA ASP A 71 -4.85 5.95 -13.87
C ASP A 71 -4.55 5.10 -12.62
N ALA A 72 -5.23 5.38 -11.52
CA ALA A 72 -4.96 4.76 -10.23
C ALA A 72 -5.25 3.25 -10.22
N MET A 73 -6.36 2.82 -10.84
CA MET A 73 -6.75 1.42 -10.86
C MET A 73 -5.87 0.62 -11.82
N HIS A 74 -5.56 1.19 -12.98
CA HIS A 74 -4.60 0.57 -13.90
C HIS A 74 -3.20 0.44 -13.25
N LEU A 75 -2.72 1.47 -12.54
CA LEU A 75 -1.45 1.38 -11.83
C LEU A 75 -1.48 0.29 -10.76
N ALA A 76 -2.57 0.20 -9.98
CA ALA A 76 -2.75 -0.85 -8.97
C ALA A 76 -2.69 -2.24 -9.59
N GLU A 77 -3.46 -2.49 -10.65
CA GLU A 77 -3.48 -3.76 -11.38
C GLU A 77 -2.08 -4.17 -11.86
N GLN A 78 -1.37 -3.25 -12.54
CA GLN A 78 -0.01 -3.52 -13.03
C GLN A 78 0.96 -3.79 -11.88
N THR A 79 0.79 -3.09 -10.76
CA THR A 79 1.62 -3.28 -9.56
C THR A 79 1.37 -4.64 -8.92
N THR A 80 0.11 -5.05 -8.78
CA THR A 80 -0.26 -6.39 -8.30
C THR A 80 0.36 -7.49 -9.18
N GLN A 81 0.26 -7.36 -10.51
CA GLN A 81 0.90 -8.30 -11.45
C GLN A 81 2.43 -8.34 -11.33
N TYR A 82 3.07 -7.22 -10.99
CA TYR A 82 4.52 -7.17 -10.75
C TYR A 82 4.90 -7.86 -9.44
N ILE A 83 4.09 -7.69 -8.40
CA ILE A 83 4.28 -8.30 -7.08
C ILE A 83 4.05 -9.83 -7.12
N ASP A 84 3.08 -10.30 -7.91
CA ASP A 84 2.72 -11.73 -8.04
C ASP A 84 3.81 -12.61 -8.68
N ARG A 85 4.85 -12.00 -9.27
CA ARG A 85 5.93 -12.74 -9.94
C ARG A 85 6.77 -13.51 -8.91
N LYS A 86 6.97 -14.80 -9.17
CA LYS A 86 7.76 -15.69 -8.30
C LYS A 86 8.90 -16.37 -9.07
N GLY A 87 9.99 -16.66 -8.36
CA GLY A 87 11.11 -17.46 -8.86
C GLY A 87 11.64 -16.97 -10.22
N PRO A 88 11.68 -17.82 -11.28
CA PRO A 88 12.17 -17.43 -12.60
C PRO A 88 11.40 -16.28 -13.27
N GLN A 89 10.16 -16.01 -12.88
CA GLN A 89 9.31 -14.96 -13.48
C GLN A 89 9.60 -13.56 -12.91
N MET A 90 10.35 -13.47 -11.80
CA MET A 90 10.78 -12.20 -11.22
C MET A 90 11.70 -11.47 -12.20
N TYR A 91 11.66 -10.14 -12.19
CA TYR A 91 12.68 -9.35 -12.88
C TYR A 91 14.04 -9.48 -12.17
N THR A 92 15.15 -9.33 -12.90
CA THR A 92 16.50 -9.25 -12.29
C THR A 92 16.54 -8.25 -11.14
N ARG A 93 15.90 -7.08 -11.31
CA ARG A 93 15.78 -6.07 -10.25
C ARG A 93 15.15 -6.61 -8.96
N GLN A 94 14.08 -7.39 -9.05
CA GLN A 94 13.43 -7.96 -7.86
C GLN A 94 14.33 -9.00 -7.20
N ARG A 95 14.98 -9.88 -7.98
CA ARG A 95 15.93 -10.87 -7.44
C ARG A 95 17.12 -10.20 -6.73
N ASP A 96 17.70 -9.17 -7.35
CA ASP A 96 18.80 -8.41 -6.75
C ASP A 96 18.34 -7.67 -5.48
N ALA A 97 17.08 -7.23 -5.44
CA ALA A 97 16.50 -6.64 -4.24
C ALA A 97 16.27 -7.67 -3.12
N MET A 98 15.86 -8.90 -3.44
CA MET A 98 15.76 -10.00 -2.47
C MET A 98 17.12 -10.33 -1.84
N GLN A 99 18.19 -10.39 -2.65
CA GLN A 99 19.54 -10.62 -2.11
C GLN A 99 20.01 -9.47 -1.22
N ARG A 100 19.74 -8.22 -1.61
CA ARG A 100 20.02 -7.04 -0.77
C ARG A 100 19.19 -7.03 0.51
N TRP A 101 17.95 -7.52 0.46
CA TRP A 101 17.10 -7.66 1.63
C TRP A 101 17.70 -8.65 2.63
N GLN A 102 18.04 -9.85 2.16
CA GLN A 102 18.67 -10.90 2.98
C GLN A 102 19.96 -10.37 3.62
N ALA A 103 20.85 -9.77 2.83
CA ALA A 103 22.06 -9.15 3.36
C ALA A 103 21.76 -8.05 4.38
N LEU A 104 20.75 -7.19 4.16
CA LEU A 104 20.40 -6.12 5.09
C LEU A 104 19.87 -6.66 6.43
N VAL A 105 19.13 -7.77 6.40
CA VAL A 105 18.59 -8.43 7.60
C VAL A 105 19.69 -9.19 8.33
N GLU A 106 20.57 -9.89 7.61
CA GLU A 106 21.68 -10.69 8.17
C GLU A 106 22.82 -9.83 8.74
N ASP A 107 23.20 -8.74 8.05
CA ASP A 107 24.44 -7.99 8.31
C ASP A 107 24.39 -7.08 9.55
N GLY A 108 23.21 -6.78 10.12
CA GLY A 108 23.12 -5.60 10.98
C GLY A 108 22.11 -5.59 12.11
N ASP A 109 21.47 -6.71 12.43
CA ASP A 109 20.42 -6.78 13.45
C ASP A 109 19.41 -5.61 13.31
N LEU A 110 19.10 -5.22 12.07
CA LEU A 110 18.32 -4.03 11.78
C LEU A 110 16.96 -4.13 12.47
N VAL A 111 16.35 -5.32 12.43
CA VAL A 111 15.07 -5.60 13.06
C VAL A 111 15.16 -5.42 14.58
N ALA A 112 16.12 -6.00 15.31
CA ALA A 112 16.13 -5.82 16.76
C ALA A 112 16.58 -4.40 17.18
N ARG A 113 17.28 -3.65 16.31
CA ARG A 113 17.51 -2.21 16.54
C ARG A 113 16.26 -1.36 16.32
N LEU A 114 15.44 -1.70 15.33
CA LEU A 114 14.13 -1.06 15.11
C LEU A 114 13.13 -1.38 16.23
N ALA A 115 13.29 -2.51 16.91
CA ALA A 115 12.52 -2.88 18.10
C ALA A 115 12.84 -2.00 19.34
N LYS A 116 13.97 -1.27 19.34
CA LYS A 116 14.38 -0.50 20.52
C LYS A 116 13.47 0.71 20.76
N PRO A 117 13.19 1.06 22.03
CA PRO A 117 12.52 2.30 22.36
C PRO A 117 13.28 3.49 21.75
N ASN A 118 12.57 4.39 21.07
CA ASN A 118 13.18 5.55 20.42
C ASN A 118 14.18 5.21 19.30
N ILE A 119 13.67 4.61 18.21
CA ILE A 119 14.44 4.06 17.07
C ILE A 119 15.52 4.99 16.52
N LYS A 120 15.33 6.32 16.59
CA LYS A 120 16.29 7.31 16.09
C LYS A 120 17.65 7.26 16.78
N GLN A 121 17.73 6.68 17.98
CA GLN A 121 18.98 6.50 18.71
C GLN A 121 19.78 5.28 18.22
N PHE A 122 19.11 4.33 17.55
CA PHE A 122 19.67 3.00 17.21
C PHE A 122 19.76 2.75 15.71
N VAL A 123 18.93 3.44 14.92
CA VAL A 123 18.85 3.26 13.46
C VAL A 123 19.00 4.61 12.79
N ALA A 124 20.03 4.73 11.96
CA ALA A 124 20.25 5.93 11.18
C ALA A 124 19.27 5.98 9.99
N ILE A 125 18.84 7.17 9.58
CA ILE A 125 17.95 7.36 8.41
C ILE A 125 18.49 6.68 7.14
N LYS A 126 19.82 6.67 6.95
CA LYS A 126 20.45 5.98 5.82
C LYS A 126 20.13 4.48 5.74
N GLU A 127 19.86 3.83 6.87
CA GLU A 127 19.52 2.41 6.92
C GLU A 127 18.06 2.19 6.52
N LEU A 128 17.14 3.03 7.00
CA LEU A 128 15.76 3.06 6.51
C LEU A 128 15.71 3.36 5.01
N GLN A 129 16.61 4.23 4.52
CA GLN A 129 16.71 4.53 3.09
C GLN A 129 17.17 3.32 2.26
N LYS A 130 18.03 2.46 2.82
CA LYS A 130 18.42 1.19 2.19
C LYS A 130 17.23 0.22 2.13
N ALA A 131 16.48 0.08 3.22
CA ALA A 131 15.26 -0.75 3.24
C ALA A 131 14.23 -0.24 2.22
N LEU A 132 14.00 1.08 2.17
CA LEU A 132 13.12 1.69 1.17
C LEU A 132 13.59 1.43 -0.27
N ALA A 133 14.90 1.47 -0.54
CA ALA A 133 15.43 1.17 -1.86
C ALA A 133 15.17 -0.29 -2.27
N VAL A 134 15.25 -1.22 -1.31
CA VAL A 134 14.86 -2.62 -1.53
C VAL A 134 13.37 -2.72 -1.85
N PHE A 135 12.49 -2.14 -1.02
CA PHE A 135 11.04 -2.15 -1.25
C PHE A 135 10.65 -1.52 -2.59
N ASN A 136 11.32 -0.42 -2.96
CA ASN A 136 11.09 0.24 -4.25
C ASN A 136 11.35 -0.72 -5.42
N ASP A 137 12.44 -1.48 -5.36
CA ASP A 137 12.80 -2.41 -6.43
C ASP A 137 11.94 -3.69 -6.41
N LEU A 138 11.58 -4.19 -5.23
CA LEU A 138 10.72 -5.37 -5.06
C LEU A 138 9.28 -5.14 -5.50
N TYR A 139 8.70 -4.00 -5.12
CA TYR A 139 7.25 -3.80 -5.16
C TYR A 139 6.81 -2.63 -6.04
N PHE A 140 7.69 -1.64 -6.28
CA PHE A 140 7.33 -0.38 -6.92
C PHE A 140 8.13 -0.10 -8.19
N PHE A 141 8.58 -1.14 -8.90
CA PHE A 141 9.31 -1.04 -10.17
C PHE A 141 10.63 -0.23 -10.11
N GLY A 142 11.14 0.10 -8.91
CA GLY A 142 12.19 1.10 -8.72
C GLY A 142 11.78 2.53 -9.13
N ALA A 143 10.47 2.80 -9.16
CA ALA A 143 9.88 4.01 -9.70
C ALA A 143 9.83 5.16 -8.69
N LEU A 144 9.87 4.90 -7.38
CA LEU A 144 9.95 5.96 -6.38
C LEU A 144 11.24 6.75 -6.54
N LYS A 145 11.14 8.08 -6.69
CA LYS A 145 12.28 8.99 -6.79
C LYS A 145 12.20 10.07 -5.70
N ASN A 146 13.37 10.55 -5.29
CA ASN A 146 13.54 11.67 -4.36
C ASN A 146 12.69 11.54 -3.08
N ILE A 147 12.69 10.35 -2.47
CA ILE A 147 12.02 10.11 -1.19
C ILE A 147 12.97 10.47 -0.06
N ARG A 148 12.57 11.41 0.78
CA ARG A 148 13.28 11.76 2.02
C ARG A 148 12.60 11.08 3.20
N ILE A 149 13.36 10.38 4.04
CA ILE A 149 12.85 9.86 5.32
C ILE A 149 13.28 10.79 6.45
N VAL A 150 12.36 11.09 7.38
CA VAL A 150 12.66 11.88 8.59
C VAL A 150 11.98 11.27 9.82
N TYR A 151 12.60 11.43 11.00
CA TYR A 151 11.96 11.09 12.27
C TYR A 151 11.06 12.24 12.74
N GLY A 152 9.77 11.94 12.95
CA GLY A 152 8.76 12.90 13.36
C GLY A 152 8.54 12.92 14.87
N ASN A 153 9.26 13.77 15.61
CA ASN A 153 8.97 14.00 17.04
C ASN A 153 8.44 15.42 17.32
N ARG A 154 8.67 16.36 16.39
CA ARG A 154 8.27 17.78 16.51
C ARG A 154 7.07 18.15 15.63
N LEU A 155 6.93 17.53 14.45
CA LEU A 155 5.79 17.78 13.57
C LEU A 155 4.46 17.31 14.19
N SER A 156 4.48 16.33 15.09
CA SER A 156 3.27 15.84 15.79
C SER A 156 2.72 16.81 16.84
N LYS A 157 3.50 17.79 17.32
CA LYS A 157 3.02 18.75 18.34
C LYS A 157 2.23 19.92 17.76
N SER A 158 2.50 20.31 16.52
CA SER A 158 1.80 21.41 15.85
C SER A 158 0.80 20.93 14.79
N ASN A 159 1.05 19.78 14.17
CA ASN A 159 0.21 19.21 13.13
C ASN A 159 -0.34 17.89 13.64
N ARG A 160 -1.65 17.70 13.50
CA ARG A 160 -2.48 16.55 13.92
C ARG A 160 -2.09 15.21 13.26
N ILE A 161 -0.79 14.92 13.16
CA ILE A 161 -0.27 13.65 12.65
C ILE A 161 -0.43 12.64 13.78
N HIS A 162 -1.60 12.01 13.80
CA HIS A 162 -1.89 10.86 14.65
C HIS A 162 -1.48 9.61 13.87
N GLY A 163 -0.46 8.88 14.31
CA GLY A 163 -0.04 7.64 13.66
C GLY A 163 1.44 7.26 13.81
N PHE A 164 1.76 6.10 13.24
CA PHE A 164 3.11 5.51 13.16
C PHE A 164 3.98 6.17 12.09
N GLY A 165 3.34 6.60 11.00
CA GLY A 165 3.98 7.23 9.87
C GLY A 165 3.08 8.27 9.21
N HIS A 166 3.67 9.00 8.27
CA HIS A 166 2.91 9.80 7.32
C HIS A 166 3.74 10.12 6.07
N ALA A 167 3.13 10.04 4.91
CA ALA A 167 3.71 10.43 3.64
C ALA A 167 3.19 11.79 3.15
N PHE A 168 4.11 12.65 2.73
CA PHE A 168 3.78 13.89 2.03
C PHE A 168 4.40 13.86 0.64
N THR A 169 3.61 13.99 -0.41
CA THR A 169 4.11 14.14 -1.77
C THR A 169 3.97 15.58 -2.23
N ALA A 170 5.07 16.16 -2.74
CA ALA A 170 5.06 17.51 -3.27
C ALA A 170 4.00 17.63 -4.38
N MET A 171 3.45 18.84 -4.56
CA MET A 171 2.46 19.07 -5.61
C MET A 171 2.98 18.65 -6.99
N THR A 172 4.27 18.75 -7.28
CA THR A 172 4.82 18.31 -8.57
C THR A 172 4.81 16.79 -8.77
N GLY A 173 4.65 16.00 -7.70
CA GLY A 173 4.83 14.54 -7.73
C GLY A 173 6.27 14.10 -7.84
N GLN A 174 7.24 15.02 -7.80
CA GLN A 174 8.66 14.70 -8.06
C GLN A 174 9.46 14.37 -6.81
N ALA A 175 8.92 14.65 -5.63
CA ALA A 175 9.57 14.41 -4.36
C ALA A 175 8.52 14.09 -3.30
N SER A 176 8.87 13.20 -2.38
CA SER A 176 8.02 12.89 -1.23
C SER A 176 8.86 12.83 0.05
N THR A 177 8.20 13.05 1.18
CA THR A 177 8.78 12.89 2.50
C THR A 177 7.98 11.87 3.28
N ILE A 178 8.65 10.82 3.74
CA ILE A 178 8.10 9.86 4.70
C ILE A 178 8.54 10.28 6.09
N VAL A 179 7.58 10.51 6.97
CA VAL A 179 7.79 10.77 8.39
C VAL A 179 7.55 9.47 9.13
N ILE A 180 8.51 9.02 9.93
CA ILE A 180 8.36 7.86 10.82
C ILE A 180 8.36 8.36 12.25
N ASN A 181 7.36 7.96 13.05
CA ASN A 181 7.33 8.27 14.47
C ASN A 181 8.46 7.50 15.16
N SER A 182 9.35 8.19 15.89
CA SER A 182 10.49 7.47 16.47
C SER A 182 10.16 6.70 17.74
N THR A 183 9.00 6.94 18.36
CA THR A 183 8.70 6.48 19.73
C THR A 183 7.39 5.71 19.86
N LEU A 184 6.49 5.84 18.89
CA LEU A 184 5.19 5.19 18.91
C LEU A 184 5.26 3.98 17.98
N HIS A 185 5.34 2.76 18.52
CA HIS A 185 5.18 1.47 17.85
C HIS A 185 4.54 0.50 18.85
N TYR A 186 3.52 -0.27 18.44
CA TYR A 186 2.61 -0.96 19.36
C TYR A 186 3.26 -2.12 20.11
N ARG A 187 4.05 -2.94 19.43
CA ARG A 187 4.55 -4.22 19.95
C ARG A 187 6.05 -4.22 20.23
N HIS A 188 6.72 -3.09 19.96
CA HIS A 188 8.19 -3.02 19.99
C HIS A 188 8.84 -4.06 19.09
N GLU A 189 8.17 -4.46 18.01
CA GLU A 189 8.72 -5.38 17.03
C GLU A 189 9.29 -4.56 15.88
N GLY A 190 10.53 -4.85 15.47
CA GLY A 190 11.22 -4.01 14.50
C GLY A 190 10.60 -4.01 13.11
N TRP A 191 9.93 -5.11 12.76
CA TRP A 191 9.18 -5.23 11.50
C TRP A 191 8.02 -4.23 11.43
N GLU A 192 7.54 -3.70 12.55
CA GLU A 192 6.37 -2.82 12.63
C GLU A 192 6.72 -1.45 12.02
N VAL A 193 7.98 -1.04 12.19
CA VAL A 193 8.57 0.13 11.54
C VAL A 193 8.76 -0.10 10.04
N LEU A 194 9.12 -1.32 9.63
CA LEU A 194 9.32 -1.68 8.23
C LEU A 194 7.98 -1.76 7.48
N ALA A 195 6.95 -2.33 8.10
CA ALA A 195 5.58 -2.34 7.62
C ALA A 195 5.06 -0.90 7.46
N THR A 196 5.27 -0.06 8.47
CA THR A 196 4.94 1.38 8.38
C THR A 196 5.69 2.05 7.22
N LEU A 197 6.99 1.80 7.06
CA LEU A 197 7.78 2.37 5.96
C LEU A 197 7.24 1.93 4.59
N LEU A 198 6.84 0.66 4.45
CA LEU A 198 6.26 0.13 3.22
C LEU A 198 4.87 0.71 2.94
N HIS A 199 4.03 0.85 3.96
CA HIS A 199 2.74 1.54 3.90
C HIS A 199 2.89 2.98 3.39
N GLU A 200 3.78 3.77 3.99
CA GLU A 200 4.02 5.15 3.56
C GLU A 200 4.68 5.23 2.17
N ALA A 201 5.48 4.22 1.80
CA ALA A 201 6.04 4.12 0.46
C ALA A 201 4.96 3.86 -0.60
N LEU A 202 3.92 3.07 -0.28
CA LEU A 202 2.77 2.85 -1.15
C LEU A 202 1.99 4.16 -1.37
N HIS A 203 1.76 4.95 -0.31
CA HIS A 203 1.18 6.30 -0.44
C HIS A 203 2.03 7.17 -1.36
N CYS A 204 3.36 7.19 -1.17
CA CYS A 204 4.26 7.93 -2.05
C CYS A 204 4.17 7.45 -3.50
N PHE A 205 4.10 6.14 -3.73
CA PHE A 205 4.05 5.54 -5.06
C PHE A 205 2.80 5.95 -5.81
N LEU A 206 1.63 5.74 -5.18
CA LEU A 206 0.35 6.12 -5.74
C LEU A 206 0.31 7.64 -6.00
N GLU A 207 0.72 8.47 -5.03
CA GLU A 207 0.74 9.92 -5.24
C GLU A 207 1.72 10.38 -6.31
N GLN A 208 2.95 9.86 -6.38
CA GLN A 208 3.91 10.30 -7.40
C GLN A 208 3.47 9.95 -8.82
N LEU A 209 2.86 8.77 -9.02
CA LEU A 209 2.67 8.22 -10.36
C LEU A 209 1.25 8.41 -10.91
N THR A 210 0.24 8.59 -10.07
CA THR A 210 -1.14 8.74 -10.53
C THR A 210 -1.47 10.17 -10.94
N SER A 211 -2.29 10.34 -11.98
CA SER A 211 -2.66 11.65 -12.52
C SER A 211 -3.40 12.52 -11.49
N LYS A 212 -3.17 13.84 -11.55
CA LYS A 212 -3.88 14.80 -10.71
C LYS A 212 -5.35 14.96 -11.12
N ILE A 213 -6.14 15.49 -10.18
CA ILE A 213 -7.47 16.03 -10.48
C ILE A 213 -7.30 17.20 -11.44
N CYS A 214 -7.69 17.03 -12.70
CA CYS A 214 -7.75 18.14 -13.66
C CYS A 214 -9.13 18.82 -13.68
N GLY A 215 -10.13 18.22 -13.01
CA GLY A 215 -11.51 18.71 -12.92
C GLY A 215 -12.28 18.68 -14.25
N ARG A 216 -11.78 17.95 -15.25
CA ARG A 216 -12.33 17.91 -16.62
C ARG A 216 -12.45 16.49 -17.17
N CYS A 217 -12.09 15.46 -16.40
CA CYS A 217 -11.96 14.09 -16.89
C CYS A 217 -12.56 13.11 -15.88
N ALA A 218 -13.31 12.10 -16.35
CA ALA A 218 -13.96 11.12 -15.50
C ALA A 218 -12.96 10.32 -14.62
N PRO A 219 -11.78 9.88 -15.11
CA PRO A 219 -10.75 9.28 -14.24
C PRO A 219 -10.26 10.21 -13.14
N CYS A 220 -10.24 11.52 -13.41
CA CYS A 220 -9.83 12.55 -12.47
C CYS A 220 -10.86 12.76 -11.36
N ASP A 221 -12.15 12.64 -11.71
CA ASP A 221 -13.26 12.71 -10.76
C ASP A 221 -13.32 11.45 -9.90
N LEU A 222 -13.02 10.29 -10.50
CA LEU A 222 -12.89 9.01 -9.81
C LEU A 222 -11.61 8.87 -8.98
N ARG A 223 -10.66 9.81 -9.09
CA ARG A 223 -9.44 9.81 -8.26
C ARG A 223 -9.79 9.71 -6.78
N VAL A 224 -10.83 10.43 -6.36
CA VAL A 224 -11.24 10.47 -4.96
C VAL A 224 -11.70 9.09 -4.49
N ASP A 225 -12.51 8.37 -5.27
CA ASP A 225 -12.91 7.00 -4.90
C ASP A 225 -11.72 6.01 -5.00
N ASN A 226 -10.81 6.20 -5.96
CA ASN A 226 -9.75 5.24 -6.25
C ASN A 226 -8.53 5.40 -5.32
N ILE A 227 -8.12 6.63 -5.01
CA ILE A 227 -6.98 6.92 -4.12
C ILE A 227 -7.45 7.24 -2.71
N GLY A 228 -8.63 7.84 -2.53
CA GLY A 228 -9.05 8.45 -1.27
C GLY A 228 -8.43 9.83 -1.07
N ARG A 229 -9.07 10.68 -0.26
CA ARG A 229 -8.52 11.98 0.18
C ARG A 229 -7.28 11.82 1.04
N SER A 230 -7.26 10.76 1.83
CA SER A 230 -6.19 10.44 2.76
C SER A 230 -5.32 9.28 2.28
N GLY A 231 -5.62 8.68 1.13
CA GLY A 231 -4.76 7.70 0.47
C GLY A 231 -5.17 6.24 0.61
N HIS A 232 -6.20 5.87 1.39
CA HIS A 232 -6.61 4.48 1.59
C HIS A 232 -7.80 4.00 0.72
N GLY A 233 -7.96 4.58 -0.48
CA GLY A 233 -8.99 4.17 -1.45
C GLY A 233 -8.71 2.85 -2.16
N ARG A 234 -9.49 2.51 -3.20
CA ARG A 234 -9.40 1.22 -3.93
C ARG A 234 -8.00 0.80 -4.34
N SER A 235 -7.23 1.68 -4.98
CA SER A 235 -5.89 1.35 -5.46
C SER A 235 -4.93 1.01 -4.32
N PHE A 236 -5.07 1.68 -3.17
CA PHE A 236 -4.29 1.34 -1.98
C PHE A 236 -4.70 -0.03 -1.46
N GLN A 237 -6.01 -0.26 -1.26
CA GLN A 237 -6.52 -1.51 -0.71
C GLN A 237 -6.09 -2.73 -1.54
N LEU A 238 -6.15 -2.65 -2.86
CA LEU A 238 -5.75 -3.73 -3.76
C LEU A 238 -4.24 -4.05 -3.66
N VAL A 239 -3.39 -3.02 -3.72
CA VAL A 239 -1.93 -3.24 -3.66
C VAL A 239 -1.50 -3.66 -2.26
N ALA A 240 -2.07 -3.04 -1.22
CA ALA A 240 -1.80 -3.41 0.17
C ALA A 240 -2.23 -4.84 0.48
N MET A 241 -3.39 -5.29 -0.02
CA MET A 241 -3.85 -6.67 0.15
C MET A 241 -2.87 -7.65 -0.48
N LYS A 242 -2.40 -7.34 -1.69
CA LYS A 242 -1.39 -8.17 -2.35
C LYS A 242 -0.07 -8.19 -1.57
N LEU A 243 0.34 -7.07 -0.99
CA LEU A 243 1.53 -7.02 -0.14
C LEU A 243 1.34 -7.83 1.15
N ASP A 244 0.19 -7.73 1.83
CA ASP A 244 -0.14 -8.57 3.00
C ASP A 244 -0.04 -10.06 2.65
N GLU A 245 -0.49 -10.45 1.46
CA GLU A 245 -0.45 -11.85 0.99
C GLU A 245 0.98 -12.36 0.73
N VAL A 246 1.81 -11.61 -0.03
CA VAL A 246 3.12 -12.12 -0.47
C VAL A 246 4.29 -11.67 0.40
N GLY A 247 4.11 -10.58 1.15
CA GLY A 247 5.13 -9.93 1.95
C GLY A 247 5.74 -10.85 3.01
N PRO A 248 4.95 -11.64 3.76
CA PRO A 248 5.50 -12.53 4.78
C PRO A 248 6.53 -13.53 4.25
N ASP A 249 6.22 -14.18 3.13
CA ASP A 249 7.13 -15.14 2.48
C ASP A 249 8.40 -14.46 1.95
N GLN A 250 8.28 -13.25 1.38
CA GLN A 250 9.41 -12.56 0.78
C GLN A 250 10.30 -11.85 1.80
N LEU A 251 9.71 -11.31 2.87
CA LEU A 251 10.40 -10.49 3.85
C LEU A 251 10.82 -11.25 5.11
N GLY A 252 10.20 -12.41 5.37
CA GLY A 252 10.50 -13.25 6.53
C GLY A 252 9.90 -12.74 7.84
N PHE A 253 8.84 -11.94 7.77
CA PHE A 253 8.11 -11.42 8.95
C PHE A 253 6.64 -11.17 8.62
N ASP A 254 5.78 -11.20 9.64
CA ASP A 254 4.36 -10.89 9.46
C ASP A 254 4.17 -9.44 9.01
N LEU A 255 3.73 -9.25 7.77
CA LEU A 255 3.44 -7.94 7.22
C LEU A 255 1.96 -7.61 7.46
N ASP A 256 1.73 -6.42 8.00
CA ASP A 256 0.40 -5.85 8.15
C ASP A 256 0.43 -4.43 7.60
N MET A 257 -0.21 -4.24 6.45
CA MET A 257 -0.30 -2.97 5.76
C MET A 257 -1.32 -2.01 6.40
N GLY A 258 -1.96 -2.38 7.51
CA GLY A 258 -2.87 -1.51 8.27
C GLY A 258 -4.12 -1.10 7.47
N ARG A 259 -4.60 -1.99 6.59
CA ARG A 259 -5.67 -1.72 5.62
C ARG A 259 -6.97 -1.26 6.28
N ILE A 260 -7.37 -1.97 7.34
CA ILE A 260 -8.64 -1.73 8.04
C ILE A 260 -8.55 -0.45 8.86
N GLU A 261 -7.48 -0.26 9.63
CA GLU A 261 -7.30 0.93 10.46
C GLU A 261 -7.17 2.20 9.61
N GLY A 262 -6.41 2.14 8.51
CA GLY A 262 -6.26 3.25 7.56
C GLY A 262 -7.61 3.67 6.98
N LEU A 263 -8.37 2.70 6.44
CA LEU A 263 -9.71 2.96 5.90
C LEU A 263 -10.67 3.49 6.97
N TYR A 264 -10.70 2.87 8.15
CA TYR A 264 -11.58 3.31 9.24
C TYR A 264 -11.28 4.76 9.64
N ASN A 265 -10.01 5.11 9.83
CA ASN A 265 -9.60 6.47 10.19
C ASN A 265 -10.01 7.48 9.10
N ASP A 266 -9.86 7.13 7.83
CA ASP A 266 -10.28 7.97 6.71
C ASP A 266 -11.79 8.26 6.74
N LEU A 267 -12.61 7.25 7.02
CA LEU A 267 -14.06 7.37 7.11
C LEU A 267 -14.51 8.18 8.34
N GLN A 268 -13.80 8.06 9.46
CA GLN A 268 -14.08 8.87 10.66
C GLN A 268 -13.77 10.36 10.44
N ILE A 269 -12.70 10.66 9.70
CA ILE A 269 -12.31 12.04 9.36
C ILE A 269 -13.26 12.61 8.30
N ASN A 270 -13.64 11.82 7.30
CA ASN A 270 -14.42 12.25 6.14
C ASN A 270 -15.87 11.76 6.21
N LYS A 271 -16.64 12.20 7.22
CA LYS A 271 -18.04 11.75 7.46
C LYS A 271 -18.98 11.83 6.25
N ASN A 272 -18.68 12.69 5.28
CA ASN A 272 -19.51 12.93 4.08
C ASN A 272 -18.90 12.36 2.77
N GLY A 273 -17.84 11.54 2.82
CA GLY A 273 -17.16 11.08 1.61
C GLY A 273 -16.48 9.73 1.71
N GLU A 274 -16.35 9.07 0.55
CA GLU A 274 -15.44 7.94 0.25
C GLU A 274 -15.73 6.58 0.89
N TRP A 275 -16.96 6.35 1.34
CA TRP A 275 -17.40 5.01 1.71
C TRP A 275 -17.26 4.01 0.54
N PRO A 276 -16.63 2.84 0.73
CA PRO A 276 -16.60 1.82 -0.30
C PRO A 276 -18.00 1.31 -0.65
N SER A 277 -18.14 0.72 -1.83
CA SER A 277 -19.33 -0.08 -2.17
C SER A 277 -19.23 -1.49 -1.56
N THR A 278 -20.34 -2.23 -1.53
CA THR A 278 -20.31 -3.65 -1.11
C THR A 278 -19.36 -4.47 -1.97
N HIS A 279 -19.36 -4.25 -3.29
CA HIS A 279 -18.43 -4.92 -4.21
C HIS A 279 -16.96 -4.61 -3.87
N ASP A 280 -16.64 -3.38 -3.46
CA ASP A 280 -15.28 -3.05 -3.02
C ASP A 280 -14.89 -3.87 -1.77
N MET A 281 -15.79 -4.00 -0.80
CA MET A 281 -15.54 -4.80 0.42
C MET A 281 -15.32 -6.29 0.12
N GLU A 282 -16.04 -6.83 -0.86
CA GLU A 282 -15.86 -8.22 -1.34
C GLU A 282 -14.50 -8.40 -2.02
N VAL A 283 -14.14 -7.52 -2.96
CA VAL A 283 -12.88 -7.58 -3.70
C VAL A 283 -11.66 -7.37 -2.79
N TRP A 284 -11.81 -6.59 -1.72
CA TRP A 284 -10.75 -6.37 -0.73
C TRP A 284 -10.66 -7.47 0.34
N GLU A 285 -11.50 -8.50 0.22
CA GLU A 285 -11.64 -9.60 1.18
C GLU A 285 -11.94 -9.14 2.62
N LEU A 286 -12.57 -7.98 2.77
CA LEU A 286 -12.98 -7.44 4.06
C LEU A 286 -14.37 -7.91 4.48
N ASP A 287 -15.14 -8.49 3.55
CA ASP A 287 -16.46 -9.06 3.83
C ASP A 287 -16.47 -10.58 4.05
N ALA A 288 -15.30 -11.21 4.20
CA ALA A 288 -15.15 -12.66 4.37
C ALA A 288 -15.62 -13.17 5.75
N SER A 289 -16.89 -12.93 6.07
CA SER A 289 -17.60 -13.43 7.24
C SER A 289 -18.02 -14.91 7.10
N SER A 290 -17.57 -15.63 6.06
CA SER A 290 -18.20 -16.91 5.66
C SER A 290 -17.29 -18.05 5.20
N LYS A 291 -15.94 -17.91 5.16
CA LYS A 291 -15.08 -18.96 4.56
C LYS A 291 -14.17 -19.73 5.52
N SER A 292 -14.04 -19.32 6.79
CA SER A 292 -13.12 -19.98 7.73
C SER A 292 -13.75 -21.07 8.60
N GLU A 293 -15.08 -21.16 8.71
CA GLU A 293 -15.71 -22.16 9.58
C GLU A 293 -15.89 -23.54 8.91
N GLU A 294 -15.80 -23.66 7.58
CA GLU A 294 -15.97 -24.95 6.88
C GLU A 294 -14.69 -25.80 6.76
N ASN A 295 -13.50 -25.23 6.99
CA ASN A 295 -12.24 -25.97 6.81
C ASN A 295 -11.66 -26.60 8.10
N ASP A 296 -12.12 -26.18 9.27
CA ASP A 296 -11.68 -26.79 10.54
C ASP A 296 -12.40 -28.13 10.84
N ASP A 297 -13.55 -28.42 10.20
CA ASP A 297 -14.28 -29.69 10.38
C ASP A 297 -13.83 -30.82 9.42
N VAL A 298 -12.97 -30.52 8.44
CA VAL A 298 -12.40 -31.53 7.52
C VAL A 298 -11.07 -32.07 8.05
N ARG A 299 -10.34 -31.29 8.86
CA ARG A 299 -9.06 -31.73 9.45
C ARG A 299 -9.22 -32.56 10.73
N SER A 300 -10.36 -32.44 11.41
CA SER A 300 -10.69 -33.20 12.63
C SER A 300 -11.23 -34.62 12.37
N LYS A 301 -11.47 -35.00 11.10
CA LYS A 301 -11.99 -36.33 10.70
C LYS A 301 -10.96 -37.20 9.97
N ALA A 302 -9.70 -36.78 9.92
CA ALA A 302 -8.61 -37.48 9.24
C ALA A 302 -7.52 -38.02 10.19
N GLU A 303 -7.78 -38.02 11.51
CA GLU A 303 -7.02 -38.72 12.55
C GLU A 303 -7.83 -39.89 13.11
#